data_AF-R7VFG6-F1
#
_entry.id   AF-R7VFG6-F1
#
_cell.length_a   1.000
_cell.length_b   1.000
_cell.length_c   1.000
_cell.angle_alpha   90.00
_cell.angle_beta   90.00
_cell.angle_gamma   90.00
#
_symmetry.space_group_name_H-M   'P 1'
#
loop_
_entity.id
_entity.type
_entity.pdbx_description
1 polymer ?
#
loop_
_entity_poly.entity_id
_entity_poly.type
_entity_poly.pdbx_seq_one_letter_code
_entity_poly.pdbx_strand_id
1 'polypeptide(L)'
;MGMEAATHLYEVQHVDAILGSFCSPVLEPIGHYWTVKNIPTITHGATDPALEDKKVYTTLMRLGPTYNKYGAAFVAICQYYQWDRVAILAKNYHTCEFGASSINMAFSLNNLTFSHHQFPSFDVFSTGANAFKNKTFA
;
A
#
# COMPACT_ATOMS: atom_id res chain seq x y z
N MET A 1 0.26 -17.36 2.45
CA MET A 1 1.23 -18.40 2.83
C MET A 1 2.18 -17.77 3.83
N GLY A 2 2.40 -18.40 4.99
CA GLY A 2 3.40 -17.94 5.96
C GLY A 2 4.81 -18.44 5.61
N MET A 3 5.82 -17.91 6.29
CA MET A 3 7.22 -18.26 6.04
C MET A 3 7.50 -19.75 6.24
N GLU A 4 6.97 -20.36 7.32
CA GLU A 4 7.16 -21.78 7.63
C GLU A 4 6.67 -22.72 6.53
N ALA A 5 5.46 -22.44 6.00
CA ALA A 5 4.93 -23.23 4.89
C ALA A 5 5.78 -23.07 3.63
N ALA A 6 6.27 -21.86 3.35
CA ALA A 6 7.12 -21.61 2.20
C ALA A 6 8.49 -22.31 2.33
N THR A 7 9.10 -22.31 3.51
CA THR A 7 10.37 -23.01 3.76
C THR A 7 10.20 -24.52 3.66
N HIS A 8 9.10 -25.08 4.16
CA HIS A 8 8.82 -26.50 4.05
C HIS A 8 8.70 -26.95 2.59
N LEU A 9 8.00 -26.17 1.75
CA LEU A 9 7.90 -26.46 0.32
C LEU A 9 9.26 -26.45 -0.38
N TYR A 10 10.12 -25.50 -0.03
CA TYR A 10 11.45 -25.41 -0.62
C TYR A 10 12.38 -26.54 -0.17
N GLU A 11 12.48 -26.76 1.14
CA GLU A 11 13.48 -27.67 1.71
C GLU A 11 13.08 -29.14 1.57
N VAL A 12 11.78 -29.45 1.65
CA VAL A 12 11.29 -30.84 1.63
C VAL A 12 10.74 -31.23 0.26
N GLN A 13 10.01 -30.34 -0.40
CA GLN A 13 9.37 -30.63 -1.70
C GLN A 13 10.20 -30.16 -2.90
N HIS A 14 11.31 -29.45 -2.66
CA HIS A 14 12.24 -28.96 -3.69
C HIS A 14 11.54 -28.16 -4.80
N VAL A 15 10.63 -27.25 -4.41
CA VAL A 15 9.93 -26.40 -5.39
C VAL A 15 10.85 -25.36 -6.02
N ASP A 16 10.66 -25.09 -7.32
CA ASP A 16 11.44 -24.11 -8.08
C ASP A 16 10.91 -22.67 -7.94
N ALA A 17 9.66 -22.51 -7.50
CA ALA A 17 9.00 -21.21 -7.39
C ALA A 17 8.00 -21.19 -6.22
N ILE A 18 7.87 -20.02 -5.59
CA ILE A 18 6.89 -19.81 -4.51
C ILE A 18 5.73 -18.97 -5.04
N LEU A 19 4.54 -19.57 -5.03
CA LEU A 19 3.30 -18.86 -5.28
C LEU A 19 2.67 -18.46 -3.96
N GLY A 20 2.74 -17.18 -3.64
CA GLY A 20 1.80 -16.58 -2.71
C GLY A 20 2.39 -15.86 -1.51
N SER A 21 1.78 -14.70 -1.25
CA SER A 21 1.41 -14.12 0.04
C SER A 21 0.46 -12.98 -0.30
N PHE A 22 -0.75 -12.98 0.25
CA PHE A 22 -1.75 -11.96 -0.08
C PHE A 22 -1.45 -10.63 0.64
N CYS A 23 -1.11 -10.70 1.93
CA CYS A 23 -0.87 -9.52 2.74
C CYS A 23 0.58 -9.04 2.56
N SER A 24 0.76 -7.75 2.27
CA SER A 24 2.08 -7.12 2.15
C SER A 24 3.00 -7.34 3.36
N PRO A 25 2.53 -7.18 4.62
CA PRO A 25 3.40 -7.33 5.79
C PRO A 25 4.00 -8.73 5.95
N VAL A 26 3.30 -9.75 5.43
CA VAL A 26 3.80 -11.13 5.44
C VAL A 26 4.75 -11.37 4.28
N LEU A 27 4.52 -10.69 3.15
CA LEU A 27 5.34 -10.84 1.96
C LEU A 27 6.69 -10.14 2.06
N GLU A 28 6.82 -9.01 2.73
CA GLU A 28 8.10 -8.30 2.90
C GLU A 28 9.24 -9.22 3.38
N PRO A 29 9.13 -9.89 4.55
CA PRO A 29 10.21 -10.76 5.02
C PRO A 29 10.42 -12.01 4.13
N ILE A 30 9.34 -12.53 3.55
CA ILE A 30 9.36 -13.68 2.63
C ILE A 30 10.12 -13.31 1.35
N GLY A 31 9.78 -12.17 0.74
CA GLY A 31 10.38 -11.68 -0.50
C GLY A 31 11.87 -11.37 -0.31
N HIS A 32 12.25 -10.81 0.83
CA HIS A 32 13.66 -10.61 1.18
C HIS A 32 14.42 -11.94 1.24
N TYR A 33 13.90 -12.93 1.97
CA TYR A 33 14.55 -14.23 2.11
C TYR A 33 14.71 -14.95 0.77
N TRP A 34 13.65 -15.00 -0.03
CA TRP A 34 13.68 -15.70 -1.32
C TRP A 34 14.48 -14.99 -2.40
N THR A 35 14.61 -13.67 -2.31
CA THR A 35 15.53 -12.90 -3.15
C THR A 35 16.97 -13.36 -2.93
N VAL A 36 17.39 -13.55 -1.67
CA VAL A 36 18.75 -14.06 -1.35
C VAL A 36 18.96 -15.48 -1.88
N LYS A 37 17.90 -16.30 -1.90
CA LYS A 37 17.93 -17.68 -2.42
C LYS A 37 17.74 -17.78 -3.93
N ASN A 38 17.58 -16.66 -4.64
CA ASN A 38 17.29 -16.60 -6.07
C ASN A 38 16.03 -17.39 -6.50
N ILE A 39 15.02 -17.46 -5.63
CA ILE A 39 13.77 -18.17 -5.93
C ILE A 39 12.71 -17.17 -6.39
N PRO A 40 12.09 -17.38 -7.57
CA PRO A 40 11.00 -16.54 -8.04
C PRO A 40 9.81 -16.66 -7.09
N THR A 41 9.36 -15.51 -6.58
CA THR A 41 8.16 -15.41 -5.74
C THR A 41 7.09 -14.64 -6.50
N ILE A 42 5.91 -15.24 -6.68
CA ILE A 42 4.79 -14.62 -7.39
C ILE A 42 3.64 -14.36 -6.41
N THR A 43 3.17 -13.12 -6.33
CA THR A 43 2.01 -12.74 -5.51
C THR A 43 0.91 -12.08 -6.35
N HIS A 44 -0.35 -12.26 -5.95
CA HIS A 44 -1.50 -11.61 -6.57
C HIS A 44 -2.11 -10.48 -5.72
N GLY A 45 -1.76 -10.39 -4.43
CA GLY A 45 -2.51 -9.56 -3.47
C GLY A 45 -1.74 -8.45 -2.78
N ALA A 46 -0.40 -8.48 -2.82
CA ALA A 46 0.39 -7.53 -2.05
C ALA A 46 0.44 -6.16 -2.73
N THR A 47 -0.11 -5.17 -2.03
CA THR A 47 -0.38 -3.83 -2.56
C THR A 47 0.60 -2.76 -2.07
N ASP A 48 1.51 -3.10 -1.16
CA ASP A 48 2.48 -2.15 -0.60
C ASP A 48 3.41 -1.61 -1.71
N PRO A 49 3.52 -0.28 -1.85
CA PRO A 49 4.52 0.40 -2.67
C PRO A 49 5.97 -0.10 -2.48
N ALA A 50 6.40 -0.41 -1.27
CA ALA A 50 7.79 -0.75 -0.95
C ALA A 50 8.28 -2.01 -1.67
N LEU A 51 7.36 -2.93 -1.97
CA LEU A 51 7.63 -4.17 -2.71
C LEU A 51 7.94 -3.95 -4.20
N GLU A 52 7.90 -2.71 -4.69
CA GLU A 52 8.29 -2.35 -6.05
C GLU A 52 9.81 -2.25 -6.22
N ASP A 53 10.57 -2.07 -5.15
CA ASP A 53 12.02 -1.89 -5.23
C ASP A 53 12.71 -3.18 -5.69
N LYS A 54 13.11 -3.20 -6.98
CA LYS A 54 13.81 -4.32 -7.61
C LYS A 54 15.28 -4.45 -7.20
N LYS A 55 15.84 -3.48 -6.47
CA LYS A 55 17.17 -3.66 -5.85
C LYS A 55 17.08 -4.58 -4.64
N VAL A 56 15.95 -4.53 -3.95
CA VAL A 56 15.69 -5.31 -2.74
C VAL A 56 14.98 -6.63 -3.06
N TYR A 57 13.97 -6.57 -3.93
CA TYR A 57 13.11 -7.70 -4.28
C TYR A 57 13.31 -8.11 -5.75
N THR A 58 14.50 -8.60 -6.07
CA THR A 58 14.91 -8.92 -7.46
C THR A 58 14.09 -10.06 -8.06
N THR A 59 13.68 -11.05 -7.26
CA THR A 59 12.94 -12.24 -7.72
C THR A 59 11.43 -12.15 -7.49
N LEU A 60 10.93 -11.03 -6.97
CA LEU A 60 9.52 -10.85 -6.66
C LEU A 60 8.75 -10.35 -7.89
N MET A 61 7.72 -11.08 -8.29
CA MET A 61 6.76 -10.68 -9.31
C MET A 61 5.37 -10.50 -8.68
N ARG A 62 4.65 -9.45 -9.11
CA ARG A 62 3.29 -9.16 -8.65
C ARG A 62 2.33 -9.17 -9.83
N LEU A 63 1.18 -9.83 -9.64
CA LEU A 63 0.07 -9.84 -10.61
C LEU A 63 -0.96 -8.75 -10.30
N GLY A 64 -1.09 -8.36 -9.02
CA GLY A 64 -2.05 -7.36 -8.55
C GLY A 64 -1.59 -5.91 -8.74
N PRO A 65 -2.52 -4.94 -8.77
CA PRO A 65 -2.18 -3.53 -8.80
C PRO A 65 -1.55 -3.06 -7.47
N THR A 66 -0.77 -1.98 -7.54
CA THR A 66 -0.05 -1.40 -6.41
C THR A 66 -0.71 -0.09 -5.98
N TYR A 67 -0.56 0.30 -4.71
CA TYR A 67 -1.15 1.56 -4.24
C TYR A 67 -0.56 2.82 -4.91
N ASN A 68 0.62 2.72 -5.53
CA ASN A 68 1.26 3.82 -6.27
C ASN A 68 0.38 4.41 -7.36
N LYS A 69 -0.47 3.59 -8.00
CA LYS A 69 -1.37 4.07 -9.07
C LYS A 69 -2.53 4.93 -8.55
N TYR A 70 -2.89 4.79 -7.28
CA TYR A 70 -3.98 5.58 -6.69
C TYR A 70 -3.61 7.06 -6.61
N GLY A 71 -2.38 7.38 -6.22
CA GLY A 71 -1.93 8.76 -6.12
C GLY A 71 -2.06 9.52 -7.44
N ALA A 72 -1.61 8.92 -8.55
CA ALA A 72 -1.75 9.52 -9.88
C ALA A 72 -3.22 9.70 -10.30
N ALA A 73 -4.10 8.72 -10.00
CA ALA A 73 -5.52 8.82 -10.30
C ALA A 73 -6.20 9.96 -9.52
N PHE A 74 -5.91 10.11 -8.23
CA PHE A 74 -6.47 11.19 -7.43
C PHE A 74 -5.92 12.57 -7.82
N VAL A 75 -4.65 12.66 -8.21
CA VAL A 75 -4.08 13.90 -8.77
C VAL A 75 -4.84 14.31 -10.02
N ALA A 76 -5.07 13.37 -10.95
CA ALA A 76 -5.82 13.64 -12.18
C ALA A 76 -7.24 14.13 -11.91
N ILE A 77 -7.92 13.56 -10.91
CA ILE A 77 -9.25 14.02 -10.47
C ILE A 77 -9.17 15.47 -9.94
N CYS A 78 -8.19 15.75 -9.07
CA CYS A 78 -8.03 17.10 -8.51
C CYS A 78 -7.73 18.15 -9.59
N GLN A 79 -6.90 17.79 -10.57
CA GLN A 79 -6.58 18.67 -11.70
C GLN A 79 -7.79 18.90 -12.60
N TYR A 80 -8.58 17.85 -12.89
CA TYR A 80 -9.78 17.96 -13.71
C TYR A 80 -10.84 18.88 -13.09
N TYR A 81 -11.05 18.80 -11.78
CA TYR A 81 -12.03 19.62 -11.06
C TYR A 81 -11.44 20.91 -10.46
N GLN A 82 -10.16 21.20 -10.69
CA GLN A 82 -9.44 22.35 -10.12
C GLN A 82 -9.55 22.42 -8.58
N TRP A 83 -9.38 21.28 -7.91
CA TRP A 83 -9.37 21.21 -6.45
C TRP A 83 -7.97 21.48 -5.90
N ASP A 84 -7.82 22.61 -5.21
CA ASP A 84 -6.54 23.01 -4.62
C ASP A 84 -6.30 22.45 -3.22
N ARG A 85 -7.37 22.00 -2.54
CA ARG A 85 -7.38 21.58 -1.12
C ARG A 85 -8.09 20.25 -0.95
N VAL A 86 -7.38 19.25 -0.43
CA VAL A 86 -7.93 17.90 -0.21
C VAL A 86 -7.56 17.38 1.18
N ALA A 87 -8.46 16.63 1.81
CA ALA A 87 -8.20 15.96 3.09
C ALA A 87 -8.21 14.44 2.91
N ILE A 88 -7.20 13.75 3.43
CA ILE A 88 -7.10 12.28 3.45
C ILE A 88 -7.49 11.80 4.84
N LEU A 89 -8.55 10.99 4.90
CA LEU A 89 -9.01 10.30 6.10
C LEU A 89 -8.73 8.82 5.93
N ALA A 90 -7.86 8.27 6.78
CA ALA A 90 -7.51 6.86 6.73
C ALA A 90 -7.67 6.19 8.09
N LYS A 91 -8.16 4.96 8.07
CA LYS A 91 -8.08 4.09 9.26
C LYS A 91 -6.63 3.67 9.45
N ASN A 92 -6.19 3.59 10.71
CA ASN A 92 -4.92 2.95 11.03
C ASN A 92 -5.03 1.42 10.80
N TYR A 93 -4.84 1.02 9.55
CA TYR A 93 -4.85 -0.35 9.07
C TYR A 93 -3.93 -0.43 7.86
N HIS A 94 -3.08 -1.46 7.77
CA HIS A 94 -1.98 -1.54 6.78
C HIS A 94 -2.39 -1.14 5.37
N THR A 95 -3.47 -1.73 4.84
CA THR A 95 -3.97 -1.45 3.50
C THR A 95 -4.40 0.00 3.29
N CYS A 96 -5.03 0.61 4.30
CA CYS A 96 -5.46 2.01 4.26
C CYS A 96 -4.27 2.97 4.38
N GLU A 97 -3.26 2.60 5.15
CA GLU A 97 -2.04 3.37 5.32
C GLU A 97 -1.21 3.41 4.03
N PHE A 98 -1.06 2.27 3.34
CA PHE A 98 -0.36 2.24 2.06
C PHE A 98 -1.04 3.11 1.00
N GLY A 99 -2.38 3.06 0.94
CA GLY A 99 -3.17 3.92 0.06
C GLY A 99 -3.01 5.40 0.41
N ALA A 100 -3.17 5.75 1.68
CA ALA A 100 -3.06 7.14 2.15
C ALA A 100 -1.66 7.71 1.90
N SER A 101 -0.61 6.96 2.23
CA SER A 101 0.78 7.36 1.99
C SER A 101 1.08 7.54 0.50
N SER A 102 0.56 6.66 -0.36
CA SER A 102 0.74 6.79 -1.82
C SER A 102 0.08 8.04 -2.38
N ILE A 103 -1.13 8.36 -1.91
CA ILE A 103 -1.85 9.58 -2.31
C ILE A 103 -1.12 10.81 -1.78
N ASN A 104 -0.70 10.77 -0.52
CA ASN A 104 0.03 11.86 0.14
C ASN A 104 1.34 12.22 -0.60
N MET A 105 2.11 11.19 -0.97
CA MET A 105 3.31 11.33 -1.79
C MET A 105 3.01 11.98 -3.14
N ALA A 106 1.96 11.51 -3.85
CA ALA A 106 1.59 12.04 -5.15
C ALA A 106 1.13 13.51 -5.09
N PHE A 107 0.36 13.88 -4.06
CA PHE A 107 -0.07 15.28 -3.86
C PHE A 107 1.10 16.19 -3.53
N SER A 108 2.04 15.72 -2.72
CA SER A 108 3.28 16.44 -2.39
C SER A 108 4.11 16.73 -3.65
N LEU A 109 4.21 15.77 -4.57
CA LEU A 109 4.95 15.94 -5.83
C LEU A 109 4.26 16.87 -6.84
N ASN A 110 2.95 17.10 -6.71
CA ASN A 110 2.15 17.92 -7.63
C ASN A 110 1.78 19.30 -7.04
N ASN A 111 2.43 19.72 -5.95
CA ASN A 111 2.18 21.00 -5.27
C ASN A 111 0.72 21.22 -4.82
N LEU A 112 -0.02 20.16 -4.55
CA LEU A 112 -1.38 20.25 -4.03
C LEU A 112 -1.36 20.42 -2.51
N THR A 113 -2.22 21.29 -1.97
CA THR A 113 -2.32 21.45 -0.51
C THR A 113 -3.21 20.36 0.07
N PHE A 114 -2.69 19.61 1.05
CA PHE A 114 -3.41 18.49 1.65
C PHE A 114 -3.38 18.51 3.17
N SER A 115 -4.40 17.93 3.80
CA SER A 115 -4.40 17.56 5.22
C SER A 115 -4.53 16.05 5.36
N HIS A 116 -3.78 15.45 6.29
CA HIS A 116 -3.77 14.01 6.52
C HIS A 116 -4.11 13.69 7.97
N HIS A 117 -5.14 12.86 8.18
CA HIS A 117 -5.57 12.43 9.51
C HIS A 117 -5.81 10.91 9.55
N GLN A 118 -5.17 10.24 10.52
CA GLN A 118 -5.36 8.83 10.81
C GLN A 118 -6.22 8.65 12.06
N PHE A 119 -7.20 7.74 12.01
CA PHE A 119 -8.09 7.45 13.15
C PHE A 119 -7.85 6.04 13.70
N PRO A 120 -7.87 5.88 15.04
CA PRO A 120 -7.91 4.58 15.67
C PRO A 120 -9.24 3.86 15.39
N SER A 121 -9.25 2.54 15.60
CA SER A 121 -10.17 1.57 15.00
C SER A 121 -11.68 1.74 15.25
N PHE A 122 -12.14 2.73 16.04
CA PHE A 122 -13.50 2.76 16.58
C PHE A 122 -14.32 4.05 16.34
N ASP A 123 -13.80 5.12 15.71
CA ASP A 123 -14.50 6.42 15.65
C ASP A 123 -14.78 6.97 14.23
N VAL A 124 -15.21 6.12 13.29
CA VAL A 124 -15.37 6.54 11.89
C VAL A 124 -16.59 7.46 11.66
N PHE A 125 -17.62 7.45 12.52
CA PHE A 125 -18.87 8.18 12.26
C PHE A 125 -19.28 9.24 13.30
N SER A 126 -18.66 9.29 14.48
CA SER A 126 -19.03 10.27 15.52
C SER A 126 -18.27 11.59 15.38
N THR A 127 -17.01 11.57 14.92
CA THR A 127 -16.11 12.72 14.95
C THR A 127 -15.89 13.37 13.58
N GLY A 128 -15.90 12.59 12.50
CA GLY A 128 -15.70 13.09 11.12
C GLY A 128 -16.80 14.04 10.64
N ALA A 129 -18.05 13.81 11.05
CA ALA A 129 -19.18 14.69 10.72
C ALA A 129 -19.10 16.06 11.43
N ASN A 130 -18.43 16.13 12.59
CA ASN A 130 -18.32 17.36 13.38
C ASN A 130 -17.09 18.20 12.97
N ALA A 131 -16.04 17.58 12.43
CA ALA A 131 -14.86 18.29 11.94
C ALA A 131 -15.13 19.09 10.64
N PHE A 132 -16.04 18.60 9.79
CA PHE A 132 -16.44 19.30 8.56
C PHE A 132 -17.54 20.35 8.76
N LYS A 133 -18.38 20.23 9.80
CA LYS A 133 -19.44 21.20 10.08
C LYS A 133 -18.94 22.55 10.62
N ASN A 134 -17.74 22.59 11.21
CA ASN A 134 -17.18 23.79 11.85
C ASN A 134 -16.13 24.56 11.03
N LYS A 135 -15.91 24.20 9.76
CA LYS A 135 -15.11 25.02 8.84
C LYS A 135 -16.03 25.63 7.79
N THR A 136 -16.61 26.78 8.13
CA THR A 136 -17.09 27.73 7.13
C THR A 136 -15.90 28.09 6.24
N PHE A 137 -15.98 27.71 4.97
CA PHE A 137 -15.09 28.20 3.93
C PHE A 137 -15.47 29.66 3.69
N ALA A 138 -14.71 30.56 4.31
CA ALA A 138 -14.67 31.99 3.98
C ALA A 138 -13.69 32.22 2.84
#